data_AF-A0A8J1ZD26-F1
#
_entry.id   AF-A0A8J1ZD26-F1
#
_cell.length_a   1.000
_cell.length_b   1.000
_cell.length_c   1.000
_cell.angle_alpha   90.00
_cell.angle_beta   90.00
_cell.angle_gamma   90.00
#
_symmetry.space_group_name_H-M   'P 1'
#
loop_
_entity.id
_entity.type
_entity.pdbx_description
1 polymer ?
#
loop_
_entity_poly.entity_id
_entity_poly.type
_entity_poly.pdbx_seq_one_letter_code
_entity_poly.pdbx_strand_id
1 'polypeptide(L)'
;MASSWTSSLFRPATTAASMAVSARRTFSSAITGAANNEVASAMARCVPRISPFPSMKMATSTSSSSSSSLFHASSPRFLVLPREVVFSLVKGLQGMQNHCYGNAAPRAMKHLQFAYWSRMLRHRQFRTLWISRINPAAREYGVSFSRLILGMRRANIHLDRKMLATLIESEPVSFKAVVDETKRLLYYPRGRVRKTSQF
;
A
#
# COMPACT_ATOMS: atom_id res chain seq x y z
N MET A 1 35.07 71.97 23.62
CA MET A 1 36.44 71.83 23.08
C MET A 1 36.40 70.81 21.96
N ALA A 2 36.80 71.23 20.76
CA ALA A 2 37.30 70.48 19.60
C ALA A 2 36.74 69.05 19.34
N SER A 3 36.28 68.67 18.15
CA SER A 3 36.38 69.26 16.82
C SER A 3 35.79 68.23 15.84
N SER A 4 34.93 68.70 14.92
CA SER A 4 34.74 68.28 13.51
C SER A 4 34.65 66.76 13.18
N TRP A 5 33.89 66.30 12.20
CA TRP A 5 33.95 66.66 10.79
C TRP A 5 32.58 66.51 10.12
N THR A 6 32.35 67.48 9.26
CA THR A 6 31.17 67.79 8.46
C THR A 6 31.02 66.89 7.25
N SER A 7 29.76 66.64 6.92
CA SER A 7 29.22 66.20 5.64
C SER A 7 29.85 66.85 4.41
N SER A 8 30.04 66.09 3.33
CA SER A 8 29.29 66.28 2.07
C SER A 8 29.99 65.58 0.90
N LEU A 9 29.16 65.05 0.00
CA LEU A 9 29.27 64.96 -1.47
C LEU A 9 28.52 63.68 -1.90
N PHE A 10 27.25 63.72 -2.31
CA PHE A 10 26.77 64.12 -3.65
C PHE A 10 27.50 63.31 -4.74
N ARG A 11 26.92 62.52 -5.65
CA ARG A 11 25.55 62.14 -6.07
C ARG A 11 25.69 60.87 -6.97
N PRO A 12 24.60 60.21 -7.40
CA PRO A 12 24.60 58.92 -8.09
C PRO A 12 24.75 59.06 -9.62
N ALA A 13 25.05 57.94 -10.30
CA ALA A 13 24.74 57.76 -11.72
C ALA A 13 24.42 56.30 -12.03
N THR A 14 23.16 56.05 -12.38
CA THR A 14 22.73 55.00 -13.30
C THR A 14 23.46 55.15 -14.65
N THR A 15 23.72 54.03 -15.34
CA THR A 15 23.41 53.74 -16.77
C THR A 15 24.47 52.80 -17.39
N ALA A 16 23.99 51.90 -18.26
CA ALA A 16 24.71 51.11 -19.27
C ALA A 16 25.18 49.68 -18.87
N ALA A 17 24.28 48.71 -19.07
CA ALA A 17 24.59 47.48 -19.83
C ALA A 17 23.29 46.72 -20.17
N SER A 18 22.50 47.30 -21.08
CA SER A 18 21.64 46.53 -21.98
C SER A 18 22.52 46.09 -23.14
N MET A 19 22.80 44.79 -23.26
CA MET A 19 23.07 44.04 -24.51
C MET A 19 23.67 42.67 -24.16
N ALA A 20 22.81 41.65 -24.04
CA ALA A 20 23.06 40.27 -24.48
C ALA A 20 21.79 39.44 -24.26
N VAL A 21 20.75 39.79 -25.04
CA VAL A 21 19.74 38.82 -25.45
C VAL A 21 20.44 37.74 -26.28
N SER A 22 20.06 36.48 -26.05
CA SER A 22 20.46 35.28 -26.78
C SER A 22 21.73 34.58 -26.28
N ALA A 23 21.60 33.81 -25.19
CA ALA A 23 22.11 32.43 -25.07
C ALA A 23 22.04 31.93 -23.61
N ARG A 24 20.85 31.51 -23.17
CA ARG A 24 20.66 30.42 -22.18
C ARG A 24 19.16 30.11 -21.93
N ARG A 25 18.39 30.03 -23.01
CA ARG A 25 17.14 29.25 -23.04
C ARG A 25 17.46 27.82 -23.47
N THR A 26 18.18 27.06 -22.64
CA THR A 26 18.39 25.60 -22.82
C THR A 26 18.95 24.95 -21.55
N PHE A 27 18.43 25.27 -20.36
CA PHE A 27 18.78 24.49 -19.14
C PHE A 27 17.60 24.34 -18.16
N SER A 28 16.36 24.46 -18.65
CA SER A 28 15.13 24.37 -17.85
C SER A 28 14.18 23.24 -18.29
N SER A 29 14.64 22.24 -19.05
CA SER A 29 13.79 21.12 -19.49
C SER A 29 14.35 19.72 -19.19
N ALA A 30 15.50 19.59 -18.52
CA ALA A 30 16.17 18.30 -18.32
C ALA A 30 16.01 17.67 -16.93
N ILE A 31 15.41 18.34 -15.94
CA ILE A 31 15.32 17.81 -14.56
C ILE A 31 13.88 17.44 -14.14
N THR A 32 12.86 17.92 -14.85
CA THR A 32 11.44 17.62 -14.53
C THR A 32 10.82 16.50 -15.39
N GLY A 33 11.62 15.79 -16.18
CA GLY A 33 11.14 14.74 -17.10
C GLY A 33 11.35 13.30 -16.62
N ALA A 34 12.27 13.05 -15.68
CA ALA A 34 12.66 11.70 -15.29
C ALA A 34 11.86 11.12 -14.10
N ALA A 35 11.32 11.97 -13.23
CA ALA A 35 10.70 11.52 -11.97
C ALA A 35 9.26 11.01 -12.11
N ASN A 36 8.53 11.36 -13.17
CA ASN A 36 7.12 11.00 -13.31
C ASN A 36 6.89 9.62 -13.94
N ASN A 37 7.85 9.12 -14.71
CA ASN A 37 7.74 7.83 -15.40
C ASN A 37 8.05 6.65 -14.47
N GLU A 38 8.87 6.85 -13.43
CA GLU A 38 9.16 5.82 -12.44
C GLU A 38 8.01 5.61 -11.45
N VAL A 39 7.31 6.68 -11.05
CA VAL A 39 6.14 6.59 -10.16
C VAL A 39 4.96 5.94 -10.90
N ALA A 40 4.77 6.25 -12.18
CA ALA A 40 3.78 5.56 -13.03
C ALA A 40 4.11 4.07 -13.23
N SER A 41 5.39 3.74 -13.42
CA SER A 41 5.88 2.35 -13.54
C SER A 41 5.86 1.58 -12.21
N ALA A 42 5.99 2.27 -11.07
CA ALA A 42 5.85 1.68 -9.73
C ALA A 42 4.37 1.45 -9.36
N MET A 43 3.47 2.35 -9.73
CA MET A 43 2.03 2.16 -9.55
C MET A 43 1.46 1.02 -10.41
N ALA A 44 1.99 0.81 -11.62
CA ALA A 44 1.63 -0.34 -12.47
C ALA A 44 2.03 -1.71 -11.88
N ARG A 45 2.96 -1.73 -10.91
CA ARG A 45 3.43 -2.95 -10.23
C ARG A 45 2.70 -3.26 -8.92
N CYS A 46 1.88 -2.33 -8.41
CA CYS A 46 1.16 -2.48 -7.14
C CYS A 46 -0.35 -2.74 -7.29
N VAL A 47 -0.90 -2.74 -8.51
CA VAL A 47 -2.25 -3.25 -8.74
C VAL A 47 -2.19 -4.78 -8.67
N PRO A 48 -2.99 -5.46 -7.81
CA PRO A 48 -3.10 -6.91 -7.91
C PRO A 48 -3.58 -7.23 -9.33
N ARG A 49 -2.71 -7.87 -10.12
CA ARG A 49 -3.06 -8.41 -11.43
C ARG A 49 -4.07 -9.53 -11.18
N ILE A 50 -5.34 -9.16 -11.05
CA ILE A 50 -6.46 -10.08 -11.18
C ILE A 50 -6.32 -10.60 -12.60
N SER A 51 -5.87 -11.85 -12.73
CA SER A 51 -5.84 -12.53 -14.01
C SER A 51 -7.23 -12.40 -14.63
N PRO A 52 -7.35 -11.94 -15.88
CA PRO A 52 -8.59 -12.18 -16.61
C PRO A 52 -8.80 -13.70 -16.60
N PHE A 53 -10.01 -14.12 -16.24
CA PHE A 53 -10.43 -15.52 -16.33
C PHE A 53 -9.96 -16.09 -17.69
N PRO A 54 -9.43 -17.32 -17.71
CA PRO A 54 -8.96 -17.91 -18.97
C PRO A 54 -10.10 -17.93 -19.99
N SER A 55 -9.90 -17.21 -21.09
CA SER A 55 -10.76 -17.29 -22.27
C SER A 55 -10.67 -18.73 -22.80
N MET A 56 -11.77 -19.48 -22.72
CA MET A 56 -11.91 -20.79 -23.34
C MET A 56 -11.69 -20.63 -24.84
N LYS A 57 -10.54 -21.09 -25.34
CA LYS A 57 -10.29 -21.24 -26.76
C LYS A 57 -11.22 -22.34 -27.28
N MET A 58 -12.16 -22.00 -28.15
CA MET A 58 -12.93 -22.97 -28.92
C MET A 58 -11.98 -23.61 -29.94
N ALA A 59 -11.67 -24.90 -29.76
CA ALA A 59 -10.98 -25.69 -30.77
C ALA A 59 -12.02 -26.14 -31.82
N THR A 60 -11.85 -25.70 -33.07
CA THR A 60 -12.57 -26.25 -34.22
C THR A 60 -11.77 -27.43 -34.78
N SER A 61 -12.35 -28.63 -34.71
CA SER A 61 -11.96 -29.77 -35.52
C SER A 61 -13.19 -30.59 -35.92
N THR A 62 -13.49 -30.61 -37.21
CA THR A 62 -14.22 -31.65 -37.96
C THR A 62 -13.49 -33.00 -37.78
N SER A 63 -14.08 -34.19 -37.62
CA SER A 63 -15.24 -34.81 -38.29
C SER A 63 -15.70 -36.12 -37.58
N SER A 64 -17.00 -36.44 -37.73
CA SER A 64 -17.76 -37.73 -37.74
C SER A 64 -17.12 -39.06 -37.26
N SER A 65 -17.80 -40.08 -36.71
CA SER A 65 -19.15 -40.37 -36.17
C SER A 65 -19.09 -41.84 -35.66
N SER A 66 -19.66 -42.16 -34.49
CA SER A 66 -20.54 -43.33 -34.21
C SER A 66 -20.55 -43.76 -32.73
N SER A 67 -21.75 -43.62 -32.14
CA SER A 67 -22.38 -44.47 -31.12
C SER A 67 -21.71 -44.67 -29.75
N SER A 68 -22.24 -43.94 -28.75
CA SER A 68 -22.70 -44.55 -27.50
C SER A 68 -23.58 -43.57 -26.73
N SER A 69 -24.89 -43.84 -26.77
CA SER A 69 -25.82 -43.41 -25.74
C SER A 69 -25.27 -43.84 -24.38
N LEU A 70 -24.97 -42.88 -23.49
CA LEU A 70 -25.12 -42.98 -22.03
C LEU A 70 -24.47 -41.79 -21.29
N PHE A 71 -24.64 -40.54 -21.73
CA PHE A 71 -24.47 -39.39 -20.83
C PHE A 71 -25.36 -38.22 -21.28
N HIS A 72 -26.68 -38.34 -21.09
CA HIS A 72 -27.45 -37.15 -20.67
C HIS A 72 -27.09 -36.89 -19.20
N ALA A 73 -25.82 -36.60 -18.94
CA ALA A 73 -25.43 -35.91 -17.74
C ALA A 73 -26.13 -34.55 -17.86
N SER A 74 -27.26 -34.41 -17.18
CA SER A 74 -27.90 -33.12 -16.97
C SER A 74 -26.77 -32.24 -16.45
N SER A 75 -26.30 -31.30 -17.30
CA SER A 75 -25.24 -30.36 -16.94
C SER A 75 -25.52 -29.92 -15.51
N PRO A 76 -24.55 -30.09 -14.57
CA PRO A 76 -24.82 -29.94 -13.15
C PRO A 76 -25.56 -28.64 -13.02
N ARG A 77 -26.82 -28.69 -12.55
CA ARG A 77 -27.70 -27.53 -12.50
C ARG A 77 -26.86 -26.47 -11.81
N PHE A 78 -26.34 -25.52 -12.59
CA PHE A 78 -25.66 -24.35 -12.07
C PHE A 78 -26.63 -23.88 -11.01
N LEU A 79 -26.26 -23.87 -9.73
CA LEU A 79 -27.22 -23.59 -8.66
C LEU A 79 -27.87 -22.25 -9.01
N VAL A 80 -29.05 -22.32 -9.64
CA VAL A 80 -29.74 -21.14 -10.16
C VAL A 80 -30.34 -20.58 -8.90
N LEU A 81 -29.65 -19.58 -8.34
CA LEU A 81 -30.13 -18.88 -7.17
C LEU A 81 -31.55 -18.40 -7.48
N PRO A 82 -32.53 -18.67 -6.61
CA PRO A 82 -33.89 -18.23 -6.86
C PRO A 82 -33.92 -16.72 -7.01
N ARG A 83 -34.75 -16.23 -7.93
CA ARG A 83 -34.83 -14.82 -8.32
C ARG A 83 -34.94 -13.88 -7.13
N GLU A 84 -35.75 -14.25 -6.15
CA GLU A 84 -35.96 -13.50 -4.91
C GLU A 84 -34.68 -13.35 -4.08
N VAL A 85 -33.89 -14.43 -3.96
CA VAL A 85 -32.60 -14.41 -3.26
C VAL A 85 -31.57 -13.58 -4.02
N VAL A 86 -31.57 -13.62 -5.35
CA VAL A 86 -30.66 -12.76 -6.14
C VAL A 86 -30.97 -11.28 -5.92
N PHE A 87 -32.25 -10.89 -5.96
CA PHE A 87 -32.63 -9.50 -5.72
C PHE A 87 -32.45 -9.07 -4.26
N SER A 88 -32.58 -9.98 -3.28
CA SER A 88 -32.29 -9.65 -1.88
C SER A 88 -30.80 -9.40 -1.64
N LEU A 89 -29.91 -10.20 -2.26
CA LEU A 89 -28.45 -10.04 -2.20
C LEU A 89 -27.96 -8.75 -2.88
N VAL A 90 -28.67 -8.32 -3.93
CA VAL A 90 -28.30 -7.19 -4.77
C VAL A 90 -29.05 -5.90 -4.38
N LYS A 91 -29.92 -5.98 -3.37
CA LYS A 91 -30.67 -4.84 -2.84
C LYS A 91 -29.70 -3.73 -2.42
N GLY A 92 -29.88 -2.54 -2.99
CA GLY A 92 -29.02 -1.37 -2.74
C GLY A 92 -27.89 -1.14 -3.75
N LEU A 93 -27.65 -2.07 -4.69
CA LEU A 93 -26.83 -1.74 -5.87
C LEU A 93 -27.55 -0.71 -6.74
N GLN A 94 -26.78 0.00 -7.55
CA GLN A 94 -27.29 1.09 -8.39
C GLN A 94 -27.49 0.64 -9.85
N GLY A 95 -28.40 1.29 -10.56
CA GLY A 95 -28.69 1.04 -11.98
C GLY A 95 -29.26 -0.36 -12.27
N MET A 96 -29.01 -0.89 -13.46
CA MET A 96 -29.63 -2.14 -13.94
C MET A 96 -29.24 -3.40 -13.13
N GLN A 97 -28.27 -3.31 -12.23
CA GLN A 97 -27.79 -4.43 -11.43
C GLN A 97 -28.84 -4.88 -10.39
N ASN A 98 -29.70 -3.97 -9.91
CA ASN A 98 -30.75 -4.27 -8.94
C ASN A 98 -32.14 -4.49 -9.59
N HIS A 99 -32.25 -4.31 -10.91
CA HIS A 99 -33.54 -4.33 -11.62
C HIS A 99 -33.61 -5.47 -12.65
N CYS A 100 -32.51 -5.74 -13.36
CA CYS A 100 -32.45 -6.77 -14.40
C CYS A 100 -31.78 -8.04 -13.87
N TYR A 101 -32.49 -9.18 -13.89
CA TYR A 101 -31.99 -10.45 -13.36
C TYR A 101 -30.68 -10.91 -14.03
N GLY A 102 -30.55 -10.72 -15.34
CA GLY A 102 -29.33 -11.07 -16.09
C GLY A 102 -28.08 -10.34 -15.59
N ASN A 103 -28.23 -9.12 -15.08
CA ASN A 103 -27.13 -8.35 -14.49
C ASN A 103 -26.99 -8.63 -12.98
N ALA A 104 -28.11 -8.87 -12.30
CA ALA A 104 -28.15 -9.13 -10.86
C ALA A 104 -27.48 -10.46 -10.49
N ALA A 105 -27.73 -11.54 -11.23
CA ALA A 105 -27.21 -12.87 -10.95
C ALA A 105 -25.66 -12.96 -10.92
N PRO A 106 -24.92 -12.55 -11.97
CA PRO A 106 -23.45 -12.56 -11.93
C PRO A 106 -22.90 -11.60 -10.88
N ARG A 107 -23.60 -10.49 -10.61
CA ARG A 107 -23.21 -9.51 -9.62
C ARG A 107 -23.34 -10.06 -8.20
N ALA A 108 -24.45 -10.74 -7.89
CA ALA A 108 -24.66 -11.44 -6.62
C ALA A 108 -23.54 -12.46 -6.37
N MET A 109 -23.22 -13.30 -7.36
CA MET A 109 -22.14 -14.28 -7.27
C MET A 109 -20.79 -13.61 -6.97
N LYS A 110 -20.46 -12.53 -7.66
CA LYS A 110 -19.22 -11.75 -7.43
C LYS A 110 -19.18 -11.14 -6.03
N HIS A 111 -20.29 -10.60 -5.54
CA HIS A 111 -20.38 -10.07 -4.18
C HIS A 111 -20.20 -11.14 -3.12
N LEU A 112 -20.77 -12.33 -3.30
CA LEU A 112 -20.57 -13.45 -2.37
C LEU A 112 -19.09 -13.89 -2.33
N GLN A 113 -18.44 -14.00 -3.49
CA GLN A 113 -17.01 -14.30 -3.58
C GLN A 113 -16.17 -13.24 -2.86
N PHE A 114 -16.44 -11.95 -3.10
CA PHE A 114 -15.75 -10.87 -2.42
C PHE A 114 -16.06 -10.79 -0.92
N ALA A 115 -17.28 -11.13 -0.49
CA ALA A 115 -17.62 -11.17 0.92
C ALA A 115 -16.82 -12.27 1.64
N TYR A 116 -16.69 -13.45 1.03
CA TYR A 116 -15.82 -14.51 1.52
C TYR A 116 -14.36 -14.04 1.60
N TRP A 117 -13.83 -13.48 0.51
CA TRP A 117 -12.44 -13.04 0.46
C TRP A 117 -12.15 -11.89 1.44
N SER A 118 -13.08 -10.96 1.60
CA SER A 118 -12.97 -9.83 2.54
C SER A 118 -12.94 -10.27 4.00
N ARG A 119 -13.67 -11.33 4.37
CA ARG A 119 -13.58 -11.93 5.72
C ARG A 119 -12.18 -12.48 5.97
N MET A 120 -11.59 -13.16 4.98
CA MET A 120 -10.22 -13.67 5.07
C MET A 120 -9.17 -12.55 5.10
N LEU A 121 -9.36 -11.49 4.31
CA LEU A 121 -8.43 -10.36 4.23
C LEU A 121 -8.50 -9.41 5.43
N ARG A 122 -9.61 -9.41 6.18
CA ARG A 122 -9.86 -8.50 7.31
C ARG A 122 -8.68 -8.45 8.29
N HIS A 123 -8.12 -9.60 8.65
CA HIS A 123 -6.97 -9.66 9.56
C HIS A 123 -5.71 -9.02 8.98
N ARG A 124 -5.49 -9.14 7.66
CA ARG A 124 -4.36 -8.48 6.97
C ARG A 124 -4.55 -6.97 6.93
N GLN A 125 -5.76 -6.51 6.63
CA GLN A 125 -6.10 -5.08 6.61
C GLN A 125 -5.90 -4.44 7.99
N PHE A 126 -6.39 -5.06 9.06
CA PHE A 126 -6.17 -4.58 10.43
C PHE A 126 -4.69 -4.58 10.80
N ARG A 127 -3.93 -5.60 10.42
CA ARG A 127 -2.48 -5.63 10.63
C ARG A 127 -1.79 -4.47 9.94
N THR A 128 -2.13 -4.18 8.68
CA THR A 128 -1.59 -3.03 7.94
C THR A 128 -1.92 -1.73 8.65
N LEU A 129 -3.15 -1.57 9.14
CA LEU A 129 -3.58 -0.39 9.89
C LEU A 129 -2.79 -0.23 11.20
N TRP A 130 -2.60 -1.29 11.98
CA TRP A 130 -1.80 -1.22 13.20
C TRP A 130 -0.34 -0.85 12.92
N ILE A 131 0.26 -1.42 11.87
CA ILE A 131 1.63 -1.03 11.44
C ILE A 131 1.66 0.44 11.03
N SER A 132 0.65 0.90 10.28
CA SER A 132 0.53 2.29 9.87
C SER A 132 0.46 3.25 11.06
N ARG A 133 -0.15 2.85 12.19
CA ARG A 133 -0.21 3.63 13.44
C ARG A 133 1.10 3.57 14.24
N ILE A 134 1.73 2.39 14.31
CA ILE A 134 2.97 2.21 15.07
C ILE A 134 4.17 2.90 14.38
N ASN A 135 4.20 2.91 13.05
CA ASN A 135 5.30 3.49 12.28
C ASN A 135 5.63 4.96 12.65
N PRO A 136 4.67 5.91 12.65
CA PRO A 136 4.96 7.30 13.02
C PRO A 136 5.37 7.41 14.49
N ALA A 137 4.66 6.76 15.41
CA ALA A 137 4.99 6.80 16.84
C ALA A 137 6.41 6.29 17.11
N ALA A 138 6.82 5.19 16.48
CA ALA A 138 8.19 4.68 16.62
C ALA A 138 9.24 5.67 16.08
N ARG A 139 8.91 6.39 15.00
CA ARG A 139 9.81 7.41 14.41
C ARG A 139 10.01 8.62 15.32
N GLU A 140 9.00 9.03 16.08
CA GLU A 140 9.13 10.10 17.08
C GLU A 140 10.20 9.77 18.14
N TYR A 141 10.31 8.50 18.51
CA TYR A 141 11.35 8.02 19.42
C TYR A 141 12.64 7.58 18.70
N GLY A 142 12.78 7.83 17.39
CA GLY A 142 14.01 7.58 16.62
C GLY A 142 14.25 6.11 16.23
N VAL A 143 13.22 5.24 16.27
CA VAL A 143 13.36 3.81 15.92
C VAL A 143 12.44 3.46 14.76
N SER A 144 12.93 2.68 13.79
CA SER A 144 12.05 2.14 12.74
C SER A 144 11.27 0.94 13.27
N PHE A 145 10.03 0.74 12.80
CA PHE A 145 9.18 -0.39 13.21
C PHE A 145 9.86 -1.75 13.12
N SER A 146 10.58 -2.03 12.03
CA SER A 146 11.31 -3.29 11.85
C SER A 146 12.36 -3.51 12.94
N ARG A 147 13.07 -2.43 13.33
CA ARG A 147 14.02 -2.47 14.45
C ARG A 147 13.30 -2.66 15.78
N LEU A 148 12.21 -1.93 16.02
CA LEU A 148 11.38 -2.06 17.23
C LEU A 148 10.92 -3.51 17.44
N ILE A 149 10.33 -4.16 16.43
CA ILE A 149 9.88 -5.55 16.52
C ILE A 149 11.05 -6.52 16.73
N LEU A 150 12.20 -6.26 16.09
CA LEU A 150 13.42 -7.05 16.33
C LEU A 150 13.89 -6.91 17.78
N GLY A 151 13.90 -5.68 18.32
CA GLY A 151 14.27 -5.39 19.70
C GLY A 151 13.33 -6.07 20.69
N MET A 152 12.01 -6.03 20.46
CA MET A 152 11.03 -6.69 21.31
C MET A 152 11.21 -8.22 21.34
N ARG A 153 11.50 -8.82 20.17
CA ARG A 153 11.83 -10.26 20.10
C ARG A 153 13.08 -10.61 20.89
N ARG A 154 14.09 -9.72 20.91
CA ARG A 154 15.32 -9.90 21.71
C ARG A 154 15.06 -9.71 23.20
N ALA A 155 14.15 -8.80 23.56
CA ALA A 155 13.71 -8.56 24.93
C ALA A 155 12.75 -9.64 25.47
N ASN A 156 12.35 -10.62 24.64
CA ASN A 156 11.29 -11.58 24.95
C ASN A 156 9.93 -10.93 25.31
N ILE A 157 9.66 -9.74 24.75
CA ILE A 157 8.38 -9.04 24.93
C ILE A 157 7.39 -9.53 23.88
N HIS A 158 6.42 -10.34 24.30
CA HIS A 158 5.38 -10.92 23.45
C HIS A 158 4.14 -10.02 23.35
N LEU A 159 4.31 -8.79 22.88
CA LEU A 159 3.18 -7.89 22.63
C LEU A 159 2.70 -7.97 21.18
N ASP A 160 1.38 -8.06 21.02
CA ASP A 160 0.73 -7.98 19.72
C ASP A 160 0.70 -6.56 19.17
N ARG A 161 0.65 -6.46 17.84
CA ARG A 161 0.56 -5.17 17.12
C ARG A 161 -0.75 -4.44 17.42
N LYS A 162 -1.82 -5.17 17.69
CA LYS A 162 -3.10 -4.61 18.15
C LYS A 162 -2.91 -3.88 19.48
N MET A 163 -2.28 -4.55 20.45
CA MET A 163 -2.01 -4.00 21.78
C MET A 163 -1.04 -2.82 21.71
N LEU A 164 -0.01 -2.89 20.87
CA LEU A 164 0.88 -1.74 20.64
C LEU A 164 0.13 -0.53 20.08
N ALA A 165 -0.76 -0.73 19.11
CA ALA A 165 -1.55 0.36 18.55
C ALA A 165 -2.48 1.00 19.59
N THR A 166 -3.12 0.19 20.45
CA THR A 166 -3.95 0.73 21.55
C THR A 166 -3.11 1.44 22.60
N LEU A 167 -1.91 0.93 22.93
CA LEU A 167 -1.00 1.57 23.88
C LEU A 167 -0.54 2.96 23.42
N ILE A 168 -0.29 3.14 22.13
CA ILE A 168 0.08 4.45 21.56
C ILE A 168 -1.05 5.47 21.77
N GLU A 169 -2.30 5.05 21.61
CA GLU A 169 -3.48 5.92 21.72
C GLU A 169 -3.84 6.21 23.19
N SER A 170 -3.76 5.23 24.08
CA SER A 170 -4.16 5.38 25.48
C SER A 170 -3.05 5.92 26.37
N GLU A 171 -1.82 5.41 26.22
CA GLU A 171 -0.74 5.59 27.20
C GLU A 171 0.64 5.73 26.50
N PRO A 172 0.97 6.93 25.98
CA PRO A 172 2.21 7.15 25.24
C PRO A 172 3.47 6.98 26.12
N VAL A 173 3.35 7.21 27.43
CA VAL A 173 4.46 7.04 28.38
C VAL A 173 4.88 5.57 28.49
N SER A 174 3.92 4.65 28.57
CA SER A 174 4.18 3.21 28.60
C SER A 174 4.79 2.73 27.28
N PHE A 175 4.31 3.24 26.14
CA PHE A 175 4.91 2.92 24.84
C PHE A 175 6.37 3.38 24.76
N LYS A 176 6.70 4.57 25.26
CA LYS A 176 8.09 5.05 25.35
C LYS A 176 8.98 4.11 26.15
N ALA A 177 8.52 3.62 27.31
CA ALA A 177 9.28 2.68 28.14
C ALA A 177 9.63 1.39 27.37
N VAL A 178 8.67 0.86 26.59
CA VAL A 178 8.92 -0.31 25.71
C VAL A 178 9.96 0.03 24.66
N VAL A 179 9.85 1.20 24.01
CA VAL A 179 10.81 1.62 22.98
C VAL A 179 12.22 1.74 23.57
N ASP A 180 12.37 2.34 24.75
CA ASP A 180 13.67 2.55 25.38
C ASP A 180 14.34 1.22 25.76
N GLU A 181 13.58 0.24 26.26
CA GLU A 181 14.09 -1.12 26.49
C GLU A 181 14.54 -1.78 25.18
N THR A 182 13.79 -1.62 24.09
CA THR A 182 14.19 -2.16 22.78
C THR A 182 15.45 -1.51 22.22
N LYS A 183 15.64 -0.19 22.42
CA LYS A 183 16.85 0.53 21.99
C LYS A 183 18.08 -0.01 22.70
N ARG A 184 18.00 -0.23 24.01
CA ARG A 184 19.10 -0.78 24.81
C ARG A 184 19.65 -2.08 24.19
N LEU A 185 18.77 -2.97 23.75
CA LEU A 185 19.14 -4.26 23.16
C LEU A 185 19.49 -4.21 21.65
N LEU A 186 19.11 -3.14 20.95
CA LEU A 186 19.44 -2.95 19.53
C LEU A 186 20.83 -2.34 19.34
N TYR A 187 21.21 -1.37 20.16
CA TYR A 187 22.47 -0.62 20.02
C TYR A 187 23.69 -1.32 20.62
N TYR A 188 23.52 -2.41 21.36
CA TYR A 188 24.63 -3.29 21.70
C TYR A 188 24.93 -4.25 20.53
N PRO A 189 26.13 -4.22 19.92
CA PRO A 189 26.49 -5.19 18.89
C PRO A 189 26.66 -6.57 19.54
N ARG A 190 25.90 -7.57 19.06
CA ARG A 190 26.21 -8.97 19.38
C ARG A 190 27.57 -9.32 18.76
N GLY A 191 28.59 -9.45 19.58
CA GLY A 191 29.67 -10.38 19.29
C GLY A 191 29.04 -11.77 19.09
N ARG A 192 29.34 -12.43 17.98
CA ARG A 192 29.02 -13.86 17.83
C ARG A 192 29.76 -14.58 18.96
N VAL A 193 29.04 -15.06 19.97
CA VAL A 193 29.61 -16.03 20.91
C VAL A 193 29.87 -17.29 20.09
N ARG A 194 31.12 -17.49 19.66
CA ARG A 194 31.54 -18.78 19.14
C ARG A 194 31.33 -19.75 20.30
N LYS A 195 30.57 -20.83 20.10
CA LYS A 195 30.60 -21.96 21.05
C LYS A 195 31.99 -22.56 20.96
N THR A 196 32.94 -22.04 21.72
CA THR A 196 34.23 -22.66 21.95
C THR A 196 33.99 -23.80 22.93
N SER A 197 34.36 -25.01 22.51
CA SER A 197 34.44 -26.25 23.28
C SER A 197 33.17 -26.73 23.99
N GLN A 198 32.40 -27.58 23.31
CA GLN A 198 32.00 -28.84 23.93
C GLN A 198 33.08 -29.84 23.52
N PHE A 199 34.09 -29.98 24.38
CA PHE A 199 34.85 -31.23 24.47
C PHE A 199 33.91 -32.32 24.96
#